data_AF-A0A7Y5XXZ4-F1
#
_entry.id   AF-A0A7Y5XXZ4-F1
#
_cell.length_a   1.000
_cell.length_b   1.000
_cell.length_c   1.000
_cell.angle_alpha   90.00
_cell.angle_beta   90.00
_cell.angle_gamma   90.00
#
_symmetry.space_group_name_H-M   'P 1'
#
loop_
_entity.id
_entity.type
_entity.pdbx_description
1 polymer ?
#
loop_
_entity_poly.entity_id
_entity_poly.type
_entity_poly.pdbx_seq_one_letter_code
_entity_poly.pdbx_strand_id
1 'polypeptide(L)'
;VAAALAALACLAVWPAWQDPVEWTPDALYYQARVLELRGDDDARDEVFHGPLAADLRARDPGHTGNDAWVEYNEPFYERRVAVPLAAAAVYPAAEERSLLYLSLAGYVAAVLALFGLLLLRFRLALAAGVAAAAALLPPLTHHSSFPLTDSWGLALETVALGAAILSLRRGLAWLPLWLGAIALLAFTRDSTWIPILAVGWVALRERSRVPVTLFATGIAAALPALLLFTTPVRDLLALLVNDSEPSADTSWGFIAGHYPGALVELLRANVGFLRRGEWYTALFLVGGVLALLLLVWRRREVRSVETSLMSAGAVLALGYVLAAPVFSAFRLELVFVPMAAWGVALAAERVAARLGERDGALARYASQLLEPRRMDRPA
;
A
#
# COMPACT_ATOMS: atom_id res chain seq x y z
N VAL A 1 -3.18 -5.06 -22.57
CA VAL A 1 -2.38 -4.37 -21.53
C VAL A 1 -2.61 -4.97 -20.15
N ALA A 2 -3.83 -4.95 -19.60
CA ALA A 2 -4.11 -5.55 -18.28
C ALA A 2 -3.64 -7.02 -18.17
N ALA A 3 -3.97 -7.86 -19.17
CA ALA A 3 -3.49 -9.25 -19.21
C ALA A 3 -1.95 -9.37 -19.23
N ALA A 4 -1.25 -8.46 -19.90
CA ALA A 4 0.22 -8.46 -19.94
C ALA A 4 0.81 -8.03 -18.58
N LEU A 5 0.16 -7.08 -17.89
CA LEU A 5 0.55 -6.68 -16.53
C LEU A 5 0.29 -7.79 -15.52
N ALA A 6 -0.83 -8.52 -15.64
CA ALA A 6 -1.10 -9.69 -14.83
C ALA A 6 -0.05 -10.78 -15.06
N ALA A 7 0.29 -11.07 -16.33
CA ALA A 7 1.35 -12.02 -16.65
C ALA A 7 2.72 -11.58 -16.09
N LEU A 8 3.07 -10.30 -16.21
CA LEU A 8 4.29 -9.75 -15.60
C LEU A 8 4.29 -9.92 -14.08
N ALA A 9 3.19 -9.60 -13.41
CA ALA A 9 3.05 -9.78 -11.97
C ALA A 9 3.23 -11.26 -11.58
N CYS A 10 2.56 -12.20 -12.26
CA CYS A 10 2.72 -13.63 -12.02
C CYS A 10 4.17 -14.09 -12.23
N LEU A 11 4.85 -13.61 -13.28
CA LEU A 11 6.25 -13.93 -13.55
C LEU A 11 7.19 -13.38 -12.46
N ALA A 12 6.91 -12.18 -11.94
CA ALA A 12 7.73 -11.53 -10.91
C ALA A 12 7.73 -12.28 -9.57
N VAL A 13 6.68 -13.08 -9.30
CA VAL A 13 6.55 -13.91 -8.09
C VAL A 13 6.52 -15.40 -8.40
N TRP A 14 6.92 -15.79 -9.62
CA TRP A 14 6.86 -17.18 -10.09
C TRP A 14 7.54 -18.18 -9.13
N PRO A 15 8.72 -17.91 -8.55
CA PRO A 15 9.37 -18.85 -7.63
C PRO A 15 8.49 -19.22 -6.43
N ALA A 16 7.76 -18.27 -5.86
CA ALA A 16 6.88 -18.50 -4.71
C ALA A 16 5.76 -19.51 -5.00
N TRP A 17 5.37 -19.71 -6.27
CA TRP A 17 4.39 -20.73 -6.64
C TRP A 17 4.93 -22.16 -6.52
N GLN A 18 6.24 -22.34 -6.61
CA GLN A 18 6.91 -23.65 -6.65
C GLN A 18 7.66 -23.96 -5.35
N ASP A 19 8.24 -22.94 -4.73
CA ASP A 19 9.08 -23.09 -3.56
C ASP A 19 8.25 -23.48 -2.32
N PRO A 20 8.89 -24.11 -1.31
CA PRO A 20 8.28 -24.33 -0.01
C PRO A 20 7.75 -23.01 0.57
N VAL A 21 6.64 -23.10 1.31
CA VAL A 21 6.05 -21.92 1.95
C VAL A 21 7.02 -21.41 3.01
N GLU A 22 7.47 -20.16 2.85
CA GLU A 22 8.24 -19.49 3.89
C GLU A 22 7.29 -18.83 4.88
N TRP A 23 7.34 -19.28 6.13
CA TRP A 23 6.51 -18.74 7.20
C TRP A 23 7.20 -17.58 7.90
N THR A 24 6.40 -16.64 8.37
CA THR A 24 6.81 -15.50 9.22
C THR A 24 5.91 -15.48 10.45
N PRO A 25 6.33 -14.83 11.55
CA PRO A 25 5.50 -14.74 12.77
C PRO A 25 4.07 -14.26 12.48
N ASP A 26 3.90 -13.21 11.68
CA ASP A 26 2.60 -12.73 11.22
C ASP A 26 1.78 -13.77 10.46
N ALA A 27 2.42 -14.53 9.58
CA ALA A 27 1.74 -15.53 8.79
C ALA A 27 1.22 -16.69 9.64
N LEU A 28 1.89 -17.00 10.75
CA LEU A 28 1.42 -17.99 11.73
C LEU A 28 0.09 -17.55 12.34
N TYR A 29 -0.06 -16.27 12.73
CA TYR A 29 -1.35 -15.76 13.22
C TYR A 29 -2.46 -15.86 12.17
N TYR A 30 -2.16 -15.56 10.91
CA TYR A 30 -3.15 -15.71 9.84
C TYR A 30 -3.51 -17.17 9.61
N GLN A 31 -2.55 -18.09 9.70
CA GLN A 31 -2.80 -19.53 9.54
C GLN A 31 -3.62 -20.08 10.70
N ALA A 32 -3.30 -19.70 11.94
CA ALA A 32 -4.12 -20.05 13.10
C ALA A 32 -5.57 -19.58 12.90
N ARG A 33 -5.76 -18.33 12.44
CA ARG A 33 -7.10 -17.82 12.12
C ARG A 33 -7.80 -18.60 11.01
N VAL A 34 -7.09 -19.09 10.00
CA VAL A 34 -7.65 -19.95 8.95
C VAL A 34 -8.19 -21.26 9.55
N LEU A 35 -7.44 -21.89 10.45
CA LEU A 35 -7.85 -23.14 11.11
C LEU A 35 -9.02 -22.91 12.09
N GLU A 36 -8.99 -21.84 12.88
CA GLU A 36 -10.11 -21.43 13.75
C GLU A 36 -11.42 -21.26 12.95
N LEU A 37 -11.36 -20.57 11.81
CA LEU A 37 -12.52 -20.38 10.92
C LEU A 37 -13.02 -21.68 10.30
N ARG A 38 -12.21 -22.74 10.31
CA ARG A 38 -12.57 -24.10 9.89
C ARG A 38 -13.09 -24.96 11.05
N GLY A 39 -13.17 -24.41 12.26
CA GLY A 39 -13.70 -25.08 13.45
C GLY A 39 -12.67 -25.85 14.25
N ASP A 40 -11.38 -25.50 14.13
CA ASP A 40 -10.32 -26.02 14.99
C ASP A 40 -10.15 -25.11 16.22
N ASP A 41 -10.53 -25.61 17.39
CA ASP A 41 -10.48 -24.88 18.65
C ASP A 41 -9.03 -24.77 19.21
N ASP A 42 -8.12 -25.64 18.76
CA ASP A 42 -6.70 -25.68 19.19
C ASP A 42 -5.75 -25.11 18.13
N ALA A 43 -6.29 -24.47 17.08
CA ALA A 43 -5.59 -23.96 15.91
C ALA A 43 -4.29 -23.17 16.21
N ARG A 44 -4.31 -22.34 17.26
CA ARG A 44 -3.15 -21.54 17.65
C ARG A 44 -2.04 -22.42 18.21
N ASP A 45 -2.39 -23.40 19.05
CA ASP A 45 -1.42 -24.36 19.58
C ASP A 45 -0.83 -25.20 18.44
N GLU A 46 -1.69 -25.71 17.55
CA GLU A 46 -1.27 -26.48 16.38
C GLU A 46 -0.26 -25.72 15.52
N VAL A 47 -0.53 -24.45 15.20
CA VAL A 47 0.33 -23.67 14.29
C VAL A 47 1.64 -23.27 14.95
N PHE A 48 1.62 -22.75 16.19
CA PHE A 48 2.81 -22.23 16.85
C PHE A 48 3.67 -23.33 17.50
N HIS A 49 3.06 -24.39 18.02
CA HIS A 49 3.78 -25.49 18.69
C HIS A 49 4.00 -26.71 17.79
N GLY A 50 3.33 -26.76 16.63
CA GLY A 50 3.49 -27.82 15.65
C GLY A 50 4.73 -27.71 14.75
N PRO A 51 4.79 -28.56 13.71
CA PRO A 51 5.91 -28.63 12.77
C PRO A 51 6.07 -27.36 11.93
N LEU A 52 4.96 -26.67 11.64
CA LEU A 52 4.92 -25.49 10.75
C LEU A 52 5.80 -24.35 11.28
N ALA A 53 5.74 -24.06 12.58
CA ALA A 53 6.57 -23.04 13.23
C ALA A 53 7.91 -23.56 13.78
N ALA A 54 8.25 -24.85 13.63
CA ALA A 54 9.41 -25.45 14.31
C ALA A 54 10.74 -24.75 13.98
N ASP A 55 10.97 -24.44 12.71
CA ASP A 55 12.19 -23.74 12.27
C ASP A 55 12.22 -22.27 12.74
N LEU A 56 11.07 -21.57 12.71
CA LEU A 56 10.98 -20.21 13.25
C LEU A 56 11.26 -20.17 14.76
N ARG A 57 10.72 -21.11 15.53
CA ARG A 57 11.02 -21.22 16.97
C ARG A 57 12.49 -21.50 17.25
N ALA A 58 13.15 -22.32 16.41
CA ALA A 58 14.57 -22.58 16.54
C ALA A 58 15.43 -21.34 16.20
N ARG A 59 15.02 -20.55 15.21
CA ARG A 59 15.70 -19.32 14.79
C ARG A 59 15.43 -18.13 15.71
N ASP A 60 14.25 -18.07 16.32
CA ASP A 60 13.79 -16.97 17.16
C ASP A 60 13.07 -17.48 18.43
N PRO A 61 13.83 -18.04 19.39
CA PRO A 61 13.27 -18.61 20.61
C PRO A 61 12.70 -17.55 21.58
N GLY A 62 13.10 -16.27 21.43
CA GLY A 62 12.64 -15.18 22.29
C GLY A 62 11.23 -14.69 21.96
N HIS A 63 10.80 -14.83 20.69
CA HIS A 63 9.50 -14.39 20.21
C HIS A 63 8.63 -15.58 19.78
N THR A 64 8.87 -16.15 18.60
CA THR A 64 8.02 -17.22 18.04
C THR A 64 8.06 -18.48 18.91
N GLY A 65 9.16 -18.71 19.64
CA GLY A 65 9.30 -19.80 20.62
C GLY A 65 8.83 -19.48 22.05
N ASN A 66 8.25 -18.30 22.29
CA ASN A 66 7.87 -17.81 23.60
C ASN A 66 6.36 -17.55 23.69
N ASP A 67 5.67 -18.40 24.44
CA ASP A 67 4.20 -18.39 24.55
C ASP A 67 3.65 -17.06 25.05
N ALA A 68 4.36 -16.41 25.99
CA ALA A 68 3.93 -15.11 26.51
C ALA A 68 4.02 -14.01 25.44
N TRP A 69 5.02 -14.09 24.56
CA TRP A 69 5.13 -13.19 23.42
C TRP A 69 4.03 -13.45 22.39
N VAL A 70 3.75 -14.74 22.12
CA VAL A 70 2.71 -15.16 21.17
C VAL A 70 1.32 -14.71 21.64
N GLU A 71 1.00 -14.92 22.91
CA GLU A 71 -0.26 -14.51 23.52
C GLU A 71 -0.41 -12.98 23.54
N TYR A 72 0.65 -12.24 23.87
CA TYR A 72 0.64 -10.77 23.86
C TYR A 72 0.30 -10.19 22.48
N ASN A 73 0.77 -10.82 21.41
CA ASN A 73 0.64 -10.30 20.05
C ASN A 73 -0.69 -10.66 19.35
N GLU A 74 -1.39 -11.68 19.82
CA GLU A 74 -2.64 -12.17 19.22
C GLU A 74 -3.68 -11.06 18.93
N PRO A 75 -3.99 -10.14 19.88
CA PRO A 75 -4.99 -9.09 19.66
C PRO A 75 -4.69 -8.17 18.47
N PHE A 76 -3.42 -8.04 18.06
CA PHE A 76 -3.04 -7.18 16.92
C PHE A 76 -3.43 -7.76 15.57
N TYR A 77 -3.71 -9.07 15.50
CA TYR A 77 -4.07 -9.79 14.28
C TYR A 77 -5.56 -10.10 14.17
N GLU A 78 -6.31 -10.03 15.28
CA GLU A 78 -7.73 -10.36 15.35
C GLU A 78 -8.58 -9.70 14.27
N ARG A 79 -8.33 -8.42 13.96
CA ARG A 79 -9.14 -7.68 12.97
C ARG A 79 -8.90 -8.12 11.52
N ARG A 80 -7.76 -8.73 11.22
CA ARG A 80 -7.30 -9.00 9.84
C ARG A 80 -7.90 -10.30 9.29
N VAL A 81 -9.23 -10.40 9.33
CA VAL A 81 -9.98 -11.64 9.04
C VAL A 81 -10.37 -11.83 7.58
N ALA A 82 -10.42 -10.78 6.76
CA ALA A 82 -10.99 -10.90 5.41
C ALA A 82 -10.21 -11.90 4.53
N VAL A 83 -8.88 -11.84 4.56
CA VAL A 83 -8.02 -12.75 3.80
C VAL A 83 -8.00 -14.15 4.41
N PRO A 84 -7.81 -14.34 5.74
CA PRO A 84 -7.98 -15.65 6.39
C PRO A 84 -9.33 -16.32 6.10
N LEU A 85 -10.43 -15.56 6.09
CA LEU A 85 -11.75 -16.11 5.75
C LEU A 85 -11.81 -16.64 4.32
N ALA A 86 -11.26 -15.89 3.36
CA ALA A 86 -11.15 -16.37 1.99
C ALA A 86 -10.21 -17.57 1.86
N ALA A 87 -9.11 -17.59 2.63
CA ALA A 87 -8.16 -18.71 2.65
C ALA A 87 -8.80 -19.97 3.22
N ALA A 88 -9.57 -19.86 4.29
CA ALA A 88 -10.36 -20.96 4.86
C ALA A 88 -11.33 -21.56 3.83
N ALA A 89 -11.97 -20.73 3.00
CA ALA A 89 -12.87 -21.19 1.95
C ALA A 89 -12.17 -21.98 0.84
N VAL A 90 -10.90 -21.66 0.52
CA VAL A 90 -10.11 -22.37 -0.51
C VAL A 90 -9.21 -23.47 0.07
N TYR A 91 -9.13 -23.58 1.39
CA TYR A 91 -8.30 -24.55 2.09
C TYR A 91 -8.50 -26.00 1.61
N PRO A 92 -9.72 -26.50 1.32
CA PRO A 92 -9.89 -27.88 0.86
C PRO A 92 -9.13 -28.23 -0.45
N ALA A 93 -8.78 -27.22 -1.25
CA ALA A 93 -8.05 -27.41 -2.51
C ALA A 93 -6.56 -27.02 -2.41
N ALA A 94 -6.21 -26.10 -1.51
CA ALA A 94 -4.87 -25.52 -1.42
C ALA A 94 -4.11 -25.83 -0.12
N GLU A 95 -4.80 -26.39 0.88
CA GLU A 95 -4.25 -26.73 2.20
C GLU A 95 -3.47 -25.57 2.81
N GLU A 96 -2.28 -25.83 3.37
CA GLU A 96 -1.38 -24.84 3.97
C GLU A 96 -0.92 -23.73 2.99
N ARG A 97 -1.03 -23.97 1.67
CA ARG A 97 -0.70 -22.95 0.65
C ARG A 97 -1.84 -21.97 0.38
N SER A 98 -3.02 -22.15 0.99
CA SER A 98 -4.20 -21.29 0.80
C SER A 98 -3.90 -19.81 1.01
N LEU A 99 -3.25 -19.44 2.11
CA LEU A 99 -2.85 -18.06 2.39
C LEU A 99 -1.82 -17.53 1.39
N LEU A 100 -0.84 -18.35 1.00
CA LEU A 100 0.18 -17.96 0.03
C LEU A 100 -0.47 -17.67 -1.34
N TYR A 101 -1.37 -18.54 -1.81
CA TYR A 101 -2.09 -18.29 -3.06
C TYR A 101 -2.95 -17.05 -3.00
N LEU A 102 -3.58 -16.76 -1.87
CA LEU A 102 -4.31 -15.50 -1.71
C LEU A 102 -3.38 -14.29 -1.67
N SER A 103 -2.22 -14.36 -1.03
CA SER A 103 -1.21 -13.30 -1.05
C SER A 103 -0.77 -12.98 -2.48
N LEU A 104 -0.42 -14.01 -3.25
CA LEU A 104 -0.02 -13.91 -4.66
C LEU A 104 -1.15 -13.36 -5.55
N ALA A 105 -2.39 -13.80 -5.33
CA ALA A 105 -3.56 -13.26 -6.02
C ALA A 105 -3.79 -11.78 -5.67
N GLY A 106 -3.62 -11.42 -4.38
CA GLY A 106 -3.68 -10.04 -3.91
C GLY A 106 -2.61 -9.15 -4.56
N TYR A 107 -1.43 -9.69 -4.81
CA TYR A 107 -0.36 -8.98 -5.52
C TYR A 107 -0.71 -8.67 -6.97
N VAL A 108 -1.22 -9.65 -7.70
CA VAL A 108 -1.74 -9.44 -9.07
C VAL A 108 -2.88 -8.41 -9.05
N ALA A 109 -3.80 -8.51 -8.09
CA ALA A 109 -4.89 -7.57 -7.91
C ALA A 109 -4.38 -6.14 -7.64
N ALA A 110 -3.34 -5.98 -6.81
CA ALA A 110 -2.73 -4.68 -6.51
C ALA A 110 -2.15 -4.01 -7.76
N VAL A 111 -1.43 -4.76 -8.60
CA VAL A 111 -0.88 -4.25 -9.88
C VAL A 111 -1.99 -3.81 -10.83
N LEU A 112 -3.05 -4.62 -10.95
CA LEU A 112 -4.19 -4.29 -11.82
C LEU A 112 -5.00 -3.10 -11.29
N ALA A 113 -5.21 -3.02 -9.98
CA ALA A 113 -5.85 -1.89 -9.33
C ALA A 113 -5.06 -0.61 -9.54
N LEU A 114 -3.72 -0.66 -9.43
CA LEU A 114 -2.84 0.48 -9.65
C LEU A 114 -2.89 0.96 -11.10
N PHE A 115 -2.86 0.03 -12.05
CA PHE A 115 -3.05 0.35 -13.45
C PHE A 115 -4.42 1.01 -13.71
N GLY A 116 -5.49 0.45 -13.14
CA GLY A 116 -6.84 1.01 -13.23
C GLY A 116 -6.93 2.42 -12.64
N LEU A 117 -6.33 2.65 -11.48
CA LEU A 117 -6.23 3.96 -10.84
C LEU A 117 -5.52 4.98 -11.74
N LEU A 118 -4.37 4.62 -12.29
CA LEU A 118 -3.59 5.51 -13.16
C LEU A 118 -4.33 5.83 -14.47
N LEU A 119 -5.05 4.86 -15.04
CA LEU A 119 -5.87 5.08 -16.24
C LEU A 119 -6.99 6.09 -16.06
N LEU A 120 -7.39 6.41 -14.82
CA LEU A 120 -8.37 7.45 -14.57
C LEU A 120 -7.87 8.82 -15.05
N ARG A 121 -6.55 9.08 -15.05
CA ARG A 121 -5.98 10.38 -15.41
C ARG A 121 -4.94 10.34 -16.53
N PHE A 122 -4.19 9.27 -16.65
CA PHE A 122 -3.02 9.20 -17.52
C PHE A 122 -3.29 8.40 -18.79
N ARG A 123 -2.50 8.66 -19.83
CA ARG A 123 -2.56 7.89 -21.08
C ARG A 123 -2.15 6.44 -20.84
N LEU A 124 -2.71 5.53 -21.65
CA LEU A 124 -2.52 4.09 -21.54
C LEU A 124 -1.05 3.67 -21.38
N ALA A 125 -0.16 4.17 -22.24
CA ALA A 125 1.26 3.81 -22.21
C ALA A 125 1.94 4.22 -20.90
N LEU A 126 1.62 5.41 -20.39
CA LEU A 126 2.21 5.91 -19.14
C LEU A 126 1.67 5.14 -17.93
N ALA A 127 0.34 4.92 -17.88
CA ALA A 127 -0.27 4.12 -16.83
C ALA A 127 0.29 2.69 -16.80
N ALA A 128 0.45 2.08 -17.98
CA ALA A 128 1.02 0.74 -18.11
C ALA A 128 2.50 0.69 -17.67
N GLY A 129 3.31 1.66 -18.11
CA GLY A 129 4.73 1.72 -17.76
C GLY A 129 4.97 1.92 -16.26
N VAL A 130 4.20 2.80 -15.62
CA VAL A 130 4.31 3.04 -14.17
C VAL A 130 3.79 1.85 -13.35
N ALA A 131 2.69 1.21 -13.78
CA ALA A 131 2.19 0.01 -13.12
C ALA A 131 3.16 -1.18 -13.29
N ALA A 132 3.77 -1.34 -14.47
CA ALA A 132 4.80 -2.36 -14.70
C ALA A 132 6.05 -2.11 -13.83
N ALA A 133 6.47 -0.86 -13.70
CA ALA A 133 7.55 -0.47 -12.80
C ALA A 133 7.21 -0.82 -11.34
N ALA A 134 6.01 -0.49 -10.88
CA ALA A 134 5.56 -0.84 -9.52
C ALA A 134 5.53 -2.37 -9.31
N ALA A 135 5.10 -3.15 -10.31
CA ALA A 135 5.09 -4.62 -10.29
C ALA A 135 6.48 -5.27 -10.27
N LEU A 136 7.56 -4.49 -10.25
CA LEU A 136 8.93 -4.99 -10.14
C LEU A 136 9.65 -4.41 -8.92
N LEU A 137 8.92 -3.76 -8.00
CA LEU A 137 9.49 -3.26 -6.76
C LEU A 137 9.88 -4.44 -5.86
N PRO A 138 11.17 -4.58 -5.49
CA PRO A 138 11.63 -5.69 -4.65
C PRO A 138 10.81 -5.92 -3.38
N PRO A 139 10.39 -4.88 -2.62
CA PRO A 139 9.56 -5.11 -1.44
C PRO A 139 8.20 -5.72 -1.78
N LEU A 140 7.58 -5.33 -2.89
CA LEU A 140 6.30 -5.88 -3.28
C LEU A 140 6.45 -7.35 -3.68
N THR A 141 7.41 -7.67 -4.53
CA THR A 141 7.66 -9.05 -4.97
C THR A 141 8.06 -9.93 -3.79
N HIS A 142 8.97 -9.47 -2.94
CA HIS A 142 9.41 -10.19 -1.75
C HIS A 142 8.26 -10.43 -0.78
N HIS A 143 7.56 -9.39 -0.31
CA HIS A 143 6.52 -9.54 0.70
C HIS A 143 5.28 -10.30 0.20
N SER A 144 4.95 -10.18 -1.08
CA SER A 144 3.88 -11.00 -1.68
C SER A 144 4.21 -12.49 -1.76
N SER A 145 5.48 -12.87 -1.64
CA SER A 145 5.91 -14.28 -1.64
C SER A 145 5.69 -14.97 -0.30
N PHE A 146 5.24 -14.25 0.73
CA PHE A 146 4.86 -14.80 2.03
C PHE A 146 3.34 -14.92 2.16
N PRO A 147 2.81 -15.83 3.01
CA PRO A 147 1.38 -15.96 3.31
C PRO A 147 0.86 -14.80 4.18
N LEU A 148 0.88 -13.58 3.62
CA LEU A 148 0.51 -12.34 4.28
C LEU A 148 -0.75 -11.71 3.65
N THR A 149 -1.32 -10.74 4.36
CA THR A 149 -2.51 -9.99 3.92
C THR A 149 -2.18 -8.65 3.24
N ASP A 150 -0.90 -8.27 3.23
CA ASP A 150 -0.40 -6.97 2.82
C ASP A 150 -0.75 -6.61 1.36
N SER A 151 -0.63 -7.57 0.44
CA SER A 151 -0.92 -7.32 -0.98
C SER A 151 -2.40 -7.03 -1.23
N TRP A 152 -3.31 -7.71 -0.53
CA TRP A 152 -4.75 -7.38 -0.58
C TRP A 152 -5.06 -6.04 0.07
N GLY A 153 -4.37 -5.70 1.17
CA GLY A 153 -4.43 -4.38 1.75
C GLY A 153 -4.11 -3.28 0.75
N LEU A 154 -2.99 -3.41 0.04
CA LEU A 154 -2.60 -2.47 -1.01
C LEU A 154 -3.61 -2.43 -2.17
N ALA A 155 -4.08 -3.59 -2.64
CA ALA A 155 -5.07 -3.67 -3.70
C ALA A 155 -6.36 -2.91 -3.34
N LEU A 156 -6.91 -3.19 -2.15
CA LEU A 156 -8.14 -2.57 -1.66
C LEU A 156 -7.97 -1.08 -1.38
N GLU A 157 -6.84 -0.64 -0.86
CA GLU A 157 -6.51 0.79 -0.70
C GLU A 157 -6.48 1.50 -2.05
N THR A 158 -5.85 0.89 -3.05
CA THR A 158 -5.79 1.41 -4.41
C THR A 158 -7.17 1.49 -5.06
N VAL A 159 -8.00 0.46 -4.89
CA VAL A 159 -9.40 0.45 -5.36
C VAL A 159 -10.22 1.51 -4.65
N ALA A 160 -10.06 1.69 -3.33
CA ALA A 160 -10.77 2.73 -2.57
C ALA A 160 -10.43 4.13 -3.09
N LEU A 161 -9.14 4.43 -3.29
CA LEU A 161 -8.70 5.70 -3.89
C LEU A 161 -9.24 5.90 -5.31
N GLY A 162 -9.25 4.83 -6.13
CA GLY A 162 -9.82 4.86 -7.47
C GLY A 162 -11.34 5.10 -7.48
N ALA A 163 -12.07 4.43 -6.59
CA ALA A 163 -13.51 4.60 -6.41
C ALA A 163 -13.87 5.99 -5.91
N ALA A 164 -13.06 6.57 -5.02
CA ALA A 164 -13.18 7.96 -4.59
C ALA A 164 -13.01 8.91 -5.78
N ILE A 165 -11.95 8.77 -6.59
CA ILE A 165 -11.75 9.59 -7.80
C ILE A 165 -12.93 9.45 -8.78
N LEU A 166 -13.38 8.22 -9.04
CA LEU A 166 -14.52 7.97 -9.91
C LEU A 166 -15.79 8.64 -9.37
N SER A 167 -16.02 8.57 -8.06
CA SER A 167 -17.16 9.22 -7.41
C SER A 167 -17.08 10.75 -7.50
N LEU A 168 -15.90 11.33 -7.29
CA LEU A 168 -15.64 12.77 -7.38
C LEU A 168 -15.83 13.30 -8.80
N ARG A 169 -15.52 12.51 -9.83
CA ARG A 169 -15.61 12.92 -11.24
C ARG A 169 -16.95 12.60 -11.90
N ARG A 170 -17.55 11.46 -11.54
CA ARG A 170 -18.70 10.87 -12.24
C ARG A 170 -19.94 10.72 -11.34
N GLY A 171 -19.87 11.19 -10.10
CA GLY A 171 -20.97 11.17 -9.14
C GLY A 171 -21.10 9.86 -8.34
N LEU A 172 -22.13 9.80 -7.50
CA LEU A 172 -22.30 8.77 -6.46
C LEU A 172 -22.65 7.36 -6.98
N ALA A 173 -22.74 7.14 -8.30
CA ALA A 173 -22.95 5.81 -8.87
C ALA A 173 -21.80 4.83 -8.52
N TRP A 174 -20.62 5.35 -8.18
CA TRP A 174 -19.44 4.58 -7.77
C TRP A 174 -19.35 4.37 -6.25
N LEU A 175 -20.33 4.86 -5.49
CA LEU A 175 -20.40 4.69 -4.05
C LEU A 175 -20.41 3.21 -3.60
N PRO A 176 -21.09 2.26 -4.30
CA PRO A 176 -21.03 0.85 -3.91
C PRO A 176 -19.60 0.28 -3.94
N LEU A 177 -18.79 0.67 -4.95
CA LEU A 177 -17.39 0.24 -5.05
C LEU A 177 -16.55 0.83 -3.91
N TRP A 178 -16.78 2.11 -3.56
CA TRP A 178 -16.14 2.74 -2.41
C TRP A 178 -16.49 2.03 -1.09
N LEU A 179 -17.77 1.80 -0.84
CA LEU A 179 -18.26 1.11 0.35
C LEU A 179 -17.66 -0.29 0.49
N GLY A 180 -17.69 -1.08 -0.59
CA GLY A 180 -17.13 -2.43 -0.61
C GLY A 180 -15.62 -2.44 -0.37
N ALA A 181 -14.87 -1.53 -1.01
CA ALA A 181 -13.44 -1.44 -0.83
C ALA A 181 -13.05 -1.02 0.60
N ILE A 182 -13.73 -0.03 1.19
CA ILE A 182 -13.46 0.42 2.57
C ILE A 182 -13.84 -0.65 3.57
N ALA A 183 -15.00 -1.29 3.43
CA ALA A 183 -15.43 -2.36 4.34
C ALA A 183 -14.42 -3.52 4.33
N LEU A 184 -14.06 -4.03 3.15
CA LEU A 184 -13.07 -5.10 3.04
C LEU A 184 -11.69 -4.68 3.55
N LEU A 185 -11.25 -3.45 3.24
CA LEU A 185 -9.97 -2.95 3.72
C LEU A 185 -9.96 -2.87 5.25
N ALA A 186 -11.06 -2.48 5.90
CA ALA A 186 -11.18 -2.39 7.36
C ALA A 186 -10.96 -3.74 8.06
N PHE A 187 -11.38 -4.85 7.44
CA PHE A 187 -11.14 -6.21 7.90
C PHE A 187 -9.84 -6.83 7.36
N THR A 188 -9.03 -6.08 6.62
CA THR A 188 -7.75 -6.55 6.06
C THR A 188 -6.56 -5.81 6.68
N ARG A 189 -6.65 -4.47 6.82
CA ARG A 189 -5.55 -3.59 7.22
C ARG A 189 -5.99 -2.32 7.94
N ASP A 190 -5.05 -1.84 8.74
CA ASP A 190 -5.17 -0.65 9.57
C ASP A 190 -5.04 0.64 8.74
N SER A 191 -4.54 0.53 7.50
CA SER A 191 -4.39 1.64 6.56
C SER A 191 -5.71 2.16 5.99
N THR A 192 -6.85 1.53 6.32
CA THR A 192 -8.21 1.96 5.91
C THR A 192 -8.49 3.45 6.15
N TRP A 193 -7.91 4.01 7.22
CA TRP A 193 -8.07 5.42 7.55
C TRP A 193 -7.46 6.37 6.53
N ILE A 194 -6.43 5.96 5.78
CA ILE A 194 -5.75 6.78 4.79
C ILE A 194 -6.73 7.28 3.70
N PRO A 195 -7.43 6.42 2.94
CA PRO A 195 -8.39 6.88 1.95
C PRO A 195 -9.56 7.66 2.58
N ILE A 196 -10.06 7.25 3.76
CA ILE A 196 -11.17 7.94 4.44
C ILE A 196 -10.78 9.38 4.78
N LEU A 197 -9.65 9.57 5.46
CA LEU A 197 -9.18 10.89 5.87
C LEU A 197 -8.74 11.74 4.68
N ALA A 198 -8.19 11.12 3.62
CA ALA A 198 -7.85 11.83 2.39
C ALA A 198 -9.10 12.42 1.72
N VAL A 199 -10.20 11.65 1.67
CA VAL A 199 -11.50 12.16 1.22
C VAL A 199 -12.06 13.20 2.20
N GLY A 200 -11.88 13.01 3.51
CA GLY A 200 -12.24 14.00 4.52
C GLY A 200 -11.56 15.36 4.29
N TRP A 201 -10.28 15.36 3.94
CA TRP A 201 -9.56 16.57 3.52
C TRP A 201 -10.20 17.23 2.29
N VAL A 202 -10.53 16.43 1.27
CA VAL A 202 -11.24 16.92 0.08
C VAL A 202 -12.62 17.46 0.45
N ALA A 203 -13.35 16.82 1.37
CA ALA A 203 -14.65 17.27 1.85
C ALA A 203 -14.57 18.63 2.55
N LEU A 204 -13.56 18.83 3.40
CA LEU A 204 -13.30 20.10 4.07
C LEU A 204 -12.97 21.24 3.08
N ARG A 205 -12.19 20.91 2.05
CA ARG A 205 -11.71 21.87 1.06
C ARG A 205 -12.78 22.25 0.05
N GLU A 206 -13.45 21.27 -0.54
CA GLU A 206 -14.40 21.48 -1.64
C GLU A 206 -15.84 21.70 -1.15
N ARG A 207 -16.16 21.27 0.08
CA ARG A 207 -17.46 21.46 0.74
C ARG A 207 -18.67 21.06 -0.10
N SER A 208 -18.50 20.08 -0.97
CA SER A 208 -19.55 19.58 -1.87
C SER A 208 -20.15 18.27 -1.36
N ARG A 209 -21.35 17.94 -1.85
CA ARG A 209 -22.11 16.77 -1.41
C ARG A 209 -21.34 15.46 -1.56
N VAL A 210 -20.66 15.27 -2.69
CA VAL A 210 -19.98 14.01 -3.02
C VAL A 210 -18.86 13.64 -2.03
N PRO A 211 -17.82 14.47 -1.80
CA PRO A 211 -16.76 14.13 -0.84
C PRO A 211 -17.28 14.03 0.60
N VAL A 212 -18.27 14.82 1.00
CA VAL A 212 -18.92 14.68 2.32
C VAL A 212 -19.61 13.32 2.44
N THR A 213 -20.35 12.89 1.42
CA THR A 213 -20.98 11.56 1.38
C THR A 213 -19.94 10.46 1.43
N LEU A 214 -18.86 10.54 0.64
CA LEU A 214 -17.78 9.53 0.67
C LEU A 214 -17.12 9.45 2.05
N PHE A 215 -16.84 10.59 2.70
CA PHE A 215 -16.24 10.63 4.03
C PHE A 215 -17.15 9.99 5.08
N ALA A 216 -18.42 10.41 5.13
CA ALA A 216 -19.40 9.88 6.07
C ALA A 216 -19.65 8.38 5.87
N THR A 217 -19.80 7.95 4.62
CA THR A 217 -20.01 6.53 4.30
C THR A 217 -18.74 5.69 4.48
N GLY A 218 -17.54 6.27 4.29
CA GLY A 218 -16.28 5.61 4.60
C GLY A 218 -16.13 5.31 6.08
N ILE A 219 -16.43 6.28 6.96
CA ILE A 219 -16.48 6.06 8.41
C ILE A 219 -17.50 4.96 8.75
N ALA A 220 -18.71 5.06 8.21
CA ALA A 220 -19.77 4.07 8.46
C ALA A 220 -19.37 2.66 7.99
N ALA A 221 -18.67 2.52 6.87
CA ALA A 221 -18.22 1.24 6.33
C ALA A 221 -17.06 0.63 7.12
N ALA A 222 -16.19 1.45 7.72
CA ALA A 222 -15.10 0.98 8.57
C ALA A 222 -15.54 0.64 10.01
N LEU A 223 -16.66 1.23 10.47
CA LEU A 223 -17.14 1.10 11.84
C LEU A 223 -17.35 -0.35 12.31
N PRO A 224 -17.92 -1.28 11.51
CA PRO A 224 -18.11 -2.67 11.94
C PRO A 224 -16.80 -3.33 12.39
N ALA A 225 -15.70 -3.14 11.65
CA ALA A 225 -14.41 -3.72 12.02
C ALA A 225 -13.83 -3.14 13.33
N LEU A 226 -14.20 -1.90 13.67
CA LEU A 226 -13.78 -1.25 14.93
C LEU A 226 -14.64 -1.66 16.12
N LEU A 227 -15.90 -2.04 15.88
CA LEU A 227 -16.82 -2.47 16.93
C LEU A 227 -16.69 -3.96 17.24
N LEU A 228 -16.34 -4.78 16.23
CA LEU A 228 -16.22 -6.23 16.38
C LEU A 228 -14.89 -6.66 16.98
N PHE A 229 -13.84 -5.86 16.83
CA PHE A 229 -12.48 -6.22 17.25
C PHE A 229 -11.91 -5.18 18.19
N THR A 230 -11.22 -5.65 19.22
CA THR A 230 -10.46 -4.75 20.07
C THR A 230 -9.24 -4.26 19.27
N THR A 231 -8.90 -2.97 19.42
CA THR A 231 -7.62 -2.46 18.89
C THR A 231 -6.89 -1.86 20.08
N PRO A 232 -6.03 -2.63 20.77
CA PRO A 232 -5.23 -2.13 21.88
C PRO A 232 -4.12 -1.21 21.35
N VAL A 233 -4.48 -0.05 20.81
CA VAL A 233 -3.57 0.90 20.15
C VAL A 233 -2.43 1.30 21.08
N ARG A 234 -2.73 1.46 22.37
CA ARG A 234 -1.73 1.84 23.37
C ARG A 234 -0.70 0.73 23.58
N ASP A 235 -1.13 -0.51 23.71
CA ASP A 235 -0.25 -1.65 23.95
C ASP A 235 0.54 -2.01 22.68
N LEU A 236 -0.07 -1.82 21.49
CA LEU A 236 0.63 -1.88 20.21
C LEU A 236 1.74 -0.83 20.17
N LEU A 237 1.43 0.46 20.41
CA LEU A 237 2.44 1.51 20.38
C LEU A 237 3.57 1.27 21.39
N ALA A 238 3.25 0.77 22.59
CA ALA A 238 4.23 0.40 23.60
C ALA A 238 5.15 -0.73 23.10
N LEU A 239 4.60 -1.77 22.47
CA LEU A 239 5.37 -2.83 21.83
C LEU A 239 6.29 -2.27 20.72
N LEU A 240 5.74 -1.42 19.84
CA LEU A 240 6.46 -0.87 18.70
C LEU A 240 7.66 0.01 19.12
N VAL A 241 7.56 0.76 20.21
CA VAL A 241 8.66 1.60 20.71
C VAL A 241 9.60 0.87 21.67
N ASN A 242 9.30 -0.39 22.01
CA ASN A 242 10.08 -1.25 22.89
C ASN A 242 10.66 -2.44 22.10
N ASP A 243 11.19 -2.19 20.91
CA ASP A 243 11.88 -3.18 20.08
C ASP A 243 11.07 -4.46 19.75
N SER A 244 9.74 -4.37 19.70
CA SER A 244 8.84 -5.52 19.54
C SER A 244 8.80 -6.49 20.73
N GLU A 245 9.24 -6.04 21.91
CA GLU A 245 9.18 -6.78 23.16
C GLU A 245 7.98 -6.33 24.02
N PRO A 246 7.21 -7.26 24.62
CA PRO A 246 6.13 -6.92 25.54
C PRO A 246 6.62 -6.01 26.68
N SER A 247 5.96 -4.86 26.84
CA SER A 247 6.28 -3.93 27.93
C SER A 247 5.28 -4.09 29.07
N ALA A 248 5.79 -4.13 30.30
CA ALA A 248 4.96 -4.06 31.51
C ALA A 248 4.37 -2.65 31.73
N ASP A 249 4.93 -1.62 31.11
CA ASP A 249 4.44 -0.24 31.14
C ASP A 249 3.97 0.20 29.75
N THR A 250 2.64 0.26 29.58
CA THR A 250 2.01 0.76 28.34
C THR A 250 1.51 2.19 28.48
N SER A 251 2.00 2.97 29.45
CA SER A 251 1.58 4.35 29.64
C SER A 251 1.99 5.26 28.47
N TRP A 252 1.23 6.35 28.26
CA TRP A 252 1.60 7.37 27.28
C TRP A 252 2.93 8.05 27.59
N GLY A 253 3.32 8.09 28.88
CA GLY A 253 4.63 8.59 29.31
C GLY A 253 5.76 7.70 28.82
N PHE A 254 5.62 6.38 28.97
CA PHE A 254 6.54 5.40 28.41
C PHE A 254 6.64 5.55 26.89
N ILE A 255 5.50 5.56 26.20
CA ILE A 255 5.46 5.66 24.73
C ILE A 255 6.15 6.94 24.26
N ALA A 256 5.78 8.09 24.81
CA ALA A 256 6.36 9.38 24.42
C ALA A 256 7.87 9.47 24.72
N GLY A 257 8.33 8.83 25.80
CA GLY A 257 9.74 8.79 26.18
C GLY A 257 10.61 7.95 25.22
N HIS A 258 10.07 6.84 24.71
CA HIS A 258 10.81 5.90 23.84
C HIS A 258 10.66 6.21 22.34
N TYR A 259 9.60 6.91 21.96
CA TYR A 259 9.29 7.22 20.56
C TYR A 259 10.43 7.90 19.76
N PRO A 260 11.18 8.89 20.31
CA PRO A 260 12.29 9.48 19.57
C PRO A 260 13.40 8.46 19.24
N GLY A 261 13.66 7.51 20.15
CA GLY A 261 14.60 6.42 19.94
C GLY A 261 14.14 5.52 18.80
N ALA A 262 12.91 5.01 18.88
CA ALA A 262 12.30 4.18 17.84
C ALA A 262 12.33 4.86 16.46
N LEU A 263 12.07 6.18 16.39
CA LEU A 263 12.15 6.93 15.13
C LEU A 263 13.57 6.98 14.57
N VAL A 264 14.59 7.18 15.42
CA VAL A 264 16.00 7.15 14.99
C VAL A 264 16.37 5.78 14.45
N GLU A 265 15.88 4.71 15.08
CA GLU A 265 16.14 3.35 14.62
C GLU A 265 15.44 3.02 13.30
N LEU A 266 14.18 3.40 13.15
CA LEU A 266 13.46 3.32 11.88
C LEU A 266 14.23 4.03 10.77
N LEU A 267 14.70 5.26 11.01
CA LEU A 267 15.48 6.02 10.04
C LEU A 267 16.82 5.33 9.73
N ARG A 268 17.52 4.82 10.74
CA ARG A 268 18.79 4.09 10.58
C ARG A 268 18.59 2.83 9.73
N ALA A 269 17.53 2.07 10.00
CA ALA A 269 17.21 0.85 9.27
C ALA A 269 16.81 1.15 7.81
N ASN A 270 16.02 2.21 7.58
CA ASN A 270 15.68 2.69 6.23
C ASN A 270 16.90 3.21 5.45
N VAL A 271 17.87 3.87 6.10
CA VAL A 271 19.15 4.23 5.47
C VAL A 271 19.99 2.99 5.17
N GLY A 272 19.96 1.98 6.05
CA GLY A 272 20.60 0.69 5.82
C GLY A 272 20.08 0.01 4.55
N PHE A 273 18.81 0.14 4.25
CA PHE A 273 18.18 -0.38 3.04
C PHE A 273 18.72 0.25 1.74
N LEU A 274 18.90 1.58 1.72
CA LEU A 274 19.57 2.26 0.60
C LEU A 274 20.99 1.73 0.39
N ARG A 275 21.72 1.48 1.49
CA ARG A 275 23.07 0.92 1.44
C ARG A 275 23.11 -0.51 0.90
N ARG A 276 22.04 -1.29 1.07
CA ARG A 276 21.89 -2.64 0.51
C ARG A 276 21.61 -2.67 -1.00
N GLY A 277 21.52 -1.51 -1.65
CA GLY A 277 21.41 -1.41 -3.10
C GLY A 277 19.97 -1.28 -3.62
N GLU A 278 18.99 -1.10 -2.72
CA GLU A 278 17.56 -1.04 -3.08
C GLU A 278 17.14 0.35 -3.59
N TRP A 279 18.01 0.98 -4.38
CA TRP A 279 17.86 2.32 -4.95
C TRP A 279 16.62 2.46 -5.82
N TYR A 280 16.24 1.39 -6.51
CA TYR A 280 15.06 1.38 -7.36
C TYR A 280 13.78 1.66 -6.57
N THR A 281 13.58 0.94 -5.46
CA THR A 281 12.46 1.14 -4.55
C THR A 281 12.42 2.56 -4.02
N ALA A 282 13.55 3.05 -3.52
CA ALA A 282 13.62 4.39 -2.95
C ALA A 282 13.35 5.48 -4.00
N LEU A 283 13.92 5.34 -5.19
CA LEU A 283 13.68 6.28 -6.29
C LEU A 283 12.20 6.29 -6.69
N PHE A 284 11.56 5.13 -6.75
CA PHE A 284 10.14 5.04 -7.08
C PHE A 284 9.25 5.64 -5.98
N LEU A 285 9.41 5.20 -4.74
CA LEU A 285 8.57 5.62 -3.62
C LEU A 285 8.84 7.06 -3.22
N VAL A 286 10.08 7.37 -2.82
CA VAL A 286 10.46 8.71 -2.36
C VAL A 286 10.41 9.71 -3.51
N GLY A 287 10.97 9.35 -4.68
CA GLY A 287 10.93 10.23 -5.85
C GLY A 287 9.50 10.49 -6.34
N GLY A 288 8.64 9.47 -6.34
CA GLY A 288 7.22 9.59 -6.66
C GLY A 288 6.46 10.51 -5.70
N VAL A 289 6.57 10.26 -4.38
CA VAL A 289 5.91 11.08 -3.35
C VAL A 289 6.42 12.52 -3.39
N LEU A 290 7.74 12.73 -3.47
CA LEU A 290 8.31 14.07 -3.58
C LEU A 290 7.84 14.78 -4.85
N ALA A 291 7.80 14.08 -5.99
CA ALA A 291 7.25 14.64 -7.22
C ALA A 291 5.80 15.08 -7.03
N LEU A 292 4.95 14.22 -6.45
CA LEU A 292 3.56 14.58 -6.15
C LEU A 292 3.47 15.86 -5.31
N LEU A 293 4.14 15.89 -4.16
CA LEU A 293 4.06 17.01 -3.20
C LEU A 293 4.65 18.31 -3.76
N LEU A 294 5.81 18.25 -4.42
CA LEU A 294 6.45 19.43 -5.03
C LEU A 294 5.60 20.02 -6.15
N LEU A 295 4.94 19.16 -6.94
CA LEU A 295 4.12 19.60 -8.07
C LEU A 295 2.80 20.24 -7.61
N VAL A 296 2.25 19.81 -6.47
CA VAL A 296 1.11 20.49 -5.80
C VAL A 296 1.52 21.82 -5.20
N TRP A 297 2.68 21.86 -4.54
CA TRP A 297 3.16 23.08 -3.89
C TRP A 297 3.48 24.18 -4.90
N ARG A 298 4.15 23.86 -6.01
CA ARG A 298 4.65 24.87 -6.96
C ARG A 298 3.59 25.49 -7.89
N ARG A 299 2.41 24.88 -8.09
CA ARG A 299 1.44 25.39 -9.09
C ARG A 299 -0.01 25.29 -8.62
N ARG A 300 -0.66 26.46 -8.45
CA ARG A 300 -2.10 26.58 -8.17
C ARG A 300 -2.99 25.93 -9.23
N GLU A 301 -2.56 25.93 -10.49
CA GLU A 301 -3.33 25.39 -11.63
C GLU A 301 -3.40 23.85 -11.68
N VAL A 302 -2.54 23.13 -10.95
CA VAL A 302 -2.54 21.65 -10.91
C VAL A 302 -3.30 21.10 -9.70
N ARG A 303 -4.09 21.95 -9.02
CA ARG A 303 -4.92 21.59 -7.87
C ARG A 303 -6.21 20.88 -8.26
N SER A 304 -6.12 19.90 -9.17
CA SER A 304 -7.23 19.00 -9.44
C SER A 304 -7.63 18.28 -8.16
N VAL A 305 -8.91 17.92 -8.03
CA VAL A 305 -9.43 17.26 -6.83
C VAL A 305 -8.70 15.93 -6.59
N GLU A 306 -8.38 15.20 -7.67
CA GLU A 306 -7.64 13.95 -7.64
C GLU A 306 -6.22 14.15 -7.09
N THR A 307 -5.52 15.19 -7.54
CA THR A 307 -4.16 15.49 -7.06
C THR A 307 -4.20 15.91 -5.60
N SER A 308 -5.23 16.64 -5.17
CA SER A 308 -5.46 16.99 -3.76
C SER A 308 -5.71 15.75 -2.90
N LEU A 309 -6.53 14.81 -3.38
CA LEU A 309 -6.80 13.53 -2.72
C LEU A 309 -5.51 12.73 -2.55
N MET A 310 -4.75 12.54 -3.63
CA MET A 310 -3.49 11.77 -3.61
C MET A 310 -2.44 12.43 -2.71
N SER A 311 -2.36 13.76 -2.70
CA SER A 311 -1.42 14.47 -1.83
C SER A 311 -1.80 14.35 -0.36
N ALA A 312 -3.09 14.45 -0.03
CA ALA A 312 -3.57 14.21 1.32
C ALA A 312 -3.30 12.77 1.75
N GLY A 313 -3.58 11.80 0.87
CA GLY A 313 -3.23 10.40 1.07
C GLY A 313 -1.74 10.21 1.35
N ALA A 314 -0.85 10.88 0.61
CA ALA A 314 0.60 10.77 0.83
C ALA A 314 1.03 11.32 2.19
N VAL A 315 0.44 12.43 2.64
CA VAL A 315 0.71 13.01 3.96
C VAL A 315 0.17 12.08 5.06
N LEU A 316 -1.02 11.50 4.88
CA LEU A 316 -1.61 10.56 5.83
C LEU A 316 -0.86 9.24 5.89
N ALA A 317 -0.37 8.72 4.76
CA ALA A 317 0.53 7.59 4.68
C ALA A 317 1.84 7.84 5.46
N LEU A 318 2.40 9.05 5.34
CA LEU A 318 3.55 9.44 6.16
C LEU A 318 3.21 9.50 7.64
N GLY A 319 2.07 10.08 8.00
CA GLY A 319 1.59 10.06 9.38
C GLY A 319 1.42 8.65 9.92
N TYR A 320 0.88 7.73 9.11
CA TYR A 320 0.69 6.32 9.47
C TYR A 320 2.02 5.60 9.73
N VAL A 321 2.98 5.71 8.81
CA VAL A 321 4.30 5.09 8.97
C VAL A 321 5.07 5.68 10.15
N LEU A 322 4.95 7.00 10.37
CA LEU A 322 5.58 7.63 11.53
C LEU A 322 4.92 7.17 12.84
N ALA A 323 3.59 7.07 12.89
CA ALA A 323 2.85 6.68 14.08
C ALA A 323 3.15 5.24 14.55
N ALA A 324 3.57 4.36 13.64
CA ALA A 324 3.97 2.99 13.94
C ALA A 324 5.46 2.80 13.58
N PRO A 325 6.39 3.28 14.42
CA PRO A 325 7.81 3.37 14.08
C PRO A 325 8.54 2.01 14.16
N VAL A 326 8.03 1.00 13.45
CA VAL A 326 8.66 -0.33 13.35
C VAL A 326 9.26 -0.51 11.97
N PHE A 327 10.53 -0.92 11.96
CA PHE A 327 11.20 -1.33 10.74
C PHE A 327 10.58 -2.64 10.24
N SER A 328 9.80 -2.53 9.18
CA SER A 328 9.09 -3.67 8.58
C SER A 328 9.57 -3.98 7.16
N ALA A 329 10.81 -3.61 6.83
CA ALA A 329 11.40 -3.81 5.51
C ALA A 329 10.51 -3.33 4.34
N PHE A 330 9.89 -2.16 4.46
CA PHE A 330 8.96 -1.53 3.50
C PHE A 330 7.50 -2.02 3.50
N ARG A 331 7.12 -2.88 4.44
CA ARG A 331 5.76 -3.41 4.55
C ARG A 331 4.73 -2.36 4.94
N LEU A 332 5.06 -1.47 5.89
CA LEU A 332 4.20 -0.36 6.26
C LEU A 332 4.19 0.72 5.18
N GLU A 333 5.30 0.87 4.46
CA GLU A 333 5.51 1.84 3.39
C GLU A 333 4.77 1.48 2.10
N LEU A 334 4.20 0.28 1.98
CA LEU A 334 3.37 -0.11 0.83
C LEU A 334 2.16 0.80 0.64
N VAL A 335 1.66 1.42 1.71
CA VAL A 335 0.59 2.43 1.64
C VAL A 335 0.96 3.66 0.79
N PHE A 336 2.25 3.88 0.51
CA PHE A 336 2.68 4.95 -0.39
C PHE A 336 2.56 4.59 -1.87
N VAL A 337 2.50 3.31 -2.23
CA VAL A 337 2.59 2.86 -3.64
C VAL A 337 1.59 3.58 -4.55
N PRO A 338 0.30 3.75 -4.20
CA PRO A 338 -0.66 4.42 -5.08
C PRO A 338 -0.30 5.90 -5.32
N MET A 339 0.11 6.59 -4.25
CA MET A 339 0.47 8.01 -4.28
C MET A 339 1.82 8.25 -4.99
N ALA A 340 2.80 7.38 -4.74
CA ALA A 340 4.09 7.41 -5.40
C ALA A 340 3.94 7.19 -6.90
N ALA A 341 3.20 6.16 -7.32
CA ALA A 341 2.91 5.88 -8.72
C ALA A 341 2.20 7.05 -9.40
N TRP A 342 1.23 7.67 -8.73
CA TRP A 342 0.56 8.88 -9.24
C TRP A 342 1.55 10.04 -9.44
N GLY A 343 2.47 10.25 -8.49
CA GLY A 343 3.52 11.26 -8.58
C GLY A 343 4.54 11.00 -9.69
N VAL A 344 4.97 9.74 -9.87
CA VAL A 344 5.84 9.32 -10.98
C VAL A 344 5.14 9.60 -12.32
N ALA A 345 3.86 9.23 -12.45
CA ALA A 345 3.09 9.50 -13.66
C ALA A 345 2.96 11.02 -13.94
N LEU A 346 2.70 11.84 -12.91
CA LEU A 346 2.67 13.30 -13.05
C LEU A 346 4.02 13.89 -13.49
N ALA A 347 5.13 13.36 -12.98
CA ALA A 347 6.47 13.78 -13.37
C ALA A 347 6.75 13.41 -14.84
N ALA A 348 6.45 12.16 -15.21
CA ALA A 348 6.65 11.64 -16.55
C ALA A 348 5.80 12.37 -17.61
N GLU A 349 4.52 12.64 -17.34
CA GLU A 349 3.64 13.43 -18.23
C GLU A 349 4.25 14.83 -18.49
N ARG A 350 4.81 15.47 -17.45
CA ARG A 350 5.47 16.77 -17.60
C ARG A 350 6.77 16.72 -18.37
N VAL A 351 7.59 15.69 -18.14
CA VAL A 351 8.83 15.50 -18.91
C VAL A 351 8.49 15.30 -20.38
N ALA A 352 7.51 14.44 -20.68
CA ALA A 352 7.04 14.20 -22.05
C ALA A 352 6.51 15.49 -22.72
N ALA A 353 5.71 16.29 -22.01
CA ALA A 353 5.21 17.56 -22.53
C ALA A 353 6.35 18.55 -22.87
N ARG A 354 7.35 18.68 -21.99
CA ARG A 354 8.51 19.55 -22.22
C ARG A 354 9.38 19.11 -23.40
N LEU A 355 9.52 17.80 -23.60
CA LEU A 355 10.25 17.25 -24.74
C LEU A 355 9.50 17.55 -26.05
N GLY A 356 8.19 17.33 -26.08
CA GLY A 356 7.37 17.66 -27.25
C GLY A 356 7.38 19.15 -27.60
N GLU A 357 7.38 20.05 -26.61
CA GLU A 357 7.52 21.50 -26.83
C GLU A 357 8.88 21.86 -27.43
N ARG A 358 9.96 21.22 -26.98
CA ARG A 358 11.31 21.40 -27.53
C ARG A 358 11.41 20.90 -28.96
N ASP A 359 10.87 19.73 -29.26
CA ASP A 359 10.88 19.16 -30.61
C ASP A 359 10.06 20.03 -31.57
N GLY A 360 8.89 20.52 -31.13
CA GLY A 360 8.10 21.48 -31.90
C GLY A 360 8.77 22.85 -32.06
N ALA A 361 9.57 23.30 -31.09
CA ALA A 361 10.37 24.52 -31.21
C ALA A 361 11.53 24.34 -32.19
N LEU A 362 12.23 23.20 -32.15
CA LEU A 362 13.31 22.86 -33.07
C LEU A 362 12.78 22.68 -34.51
N ALA A 363 11.64 22.01 -34.69
CA ALA A 363 10.99 21.87 -35.99
C ALA A 363 10.60 23.24 -36.58
N ARG A 364 10.05 24.15 -35.76
CA ARG A 364 9.71 25.53 -36.18
C ARG A 364 10.95 26.34 -36.53
N TYR A 365 12.04 26.21 -35.76
CA TYR A 365 13.30 26.89 -36.04
C TYR A 365 13.95 26.39 -37.34
N ALA A 366 13.93 25.06 -37.57
CA ALA A 366 14.41 24.47 -38.82
C ALA A 366 13.59 24.93 -40.04
N SER A 367 12.26 25.05 -39.93
CA SER A 367 11.43 25.57 -41.02
C SER A 367 11.71 27.04 -41.33
N GLN A 368 12.03 27.87 -40.33
CA GLN A 368 12.38 29.27 -40.53
C GLN A 368 13.76 29.45 -41.18
N LEU A 369 14.70 28.54 -40.94
CA LEU A 369 16.02 28.54 -41.59
C LEU A 369 15.98 28.03 -43.03
N LEU A 370 15.01 27.17 -43.35
CA LEU A 370 14.84 26.57 -44.68
C LEU A 370 13.87 27.36 -45.58
N GLU A 371 13.15 28.36 -45.07
CA GLU A 371 12.44 29.31 -45.91
C GLU A 371 13.47 30.14 -46.70
N PRO A 372 13.51 30.03 -48.04
CA PRO A 372 14.37 30.88 -48.85
C PRO A 372 14.00 32.32 -48.55
N ARG A 373 14.95 33.13 -48.07
CA ARG A 373 14.80 34.59 -48.02
C ARG A 373 14.25 34.99 -49.38
N ARG A 374 12.98 35.42 -49.43
CA ARG A 374 12.44 36.11 -50.60
C ARG A 374 13.35 37.30 -50.79
N MET A 375 14.29 37.19 -51.73
CA MET A 375 15.04 38.34 -52.19
C MET A 375 14.01 39.21 -52.86
N ASP A 376 13.67 40.31 -52.18
CA ASP A 376 12.86 41.37 -52.73
C ASP A 376 13.43 41.71 -54.11
N ARG A 377 12.63 41.47 -55.14
CA ARG A 377 12.99 41.88 -56.49
C ARG A 377 13.03 43.41 -56.48
N PRO A 378 14.17 44.03 -56.85
CA PRO A 378 14.20 45.48 -57.02
C PRO A 378 13.21 45.88 -58.12
N ALA A 379 12.53 46.99 -57.87
CA ALA A 379 11.47 47.57 -58.70
C ALA A 379 12.00 48.12 -60.03
#